data_AF-A0A814EAT1-F1
#
_entry.id   AF-A0A814EAT1-F1
#
_cell.length_a   1.000
_cell.length_b   1.000
_cell.length_c   1.000
_cell.angle_alpha   90.00
_cell.angle_beta   90.00
_cell.angle_gamma   90.00
#
_symmetry.space_group_name_H-M   'P 1'
#
loop_
_entity.id
_entity.type
_entity.pdbx_description
1 polymer ?
#
loop_
_entity_poly.entity_id
_entity_poly.type
_entity_poly.pdbx_seq_one_letter_code
_entity_poly.pdbx_strand_id
1 'polypeptide(L)'
;MNSEQLHVICIEDVPPLTVHILWQIIQYILLTVAEILVSITGLIFAYSQAPKRYKSVIMSAWLLTTAIGDLIVVLVAEVRLVKNQAGEFFLFAILMACGALIFGALGLRYKEIKPIDDVSEDQQLIIDKKAPEPEDIIE
;
A
#
# COMPACT_ATOMS: atom_id res chain seq x y z
N MET A 1 1.33 36.34 51.87
CA MET A 1 0.50 36.43 50.65
C MET A 1 1.42 36.82 49.52
N ASN A 2 1.95 35.84 48.78
CA ASN A 2 2.38 35.97 47.38
C ASN A 2 2.67 34.57 46.88
N SER A 3 1.57 33.97 46.42
CA SER A 3 1.46 32.72 45.70
C SER A 3 2.36 32.72 44.47
N GLU A 4 3.13 31.65 44.36
CA GLU A 4 3.54 30.99 43.12
C GLU A 4 4.50 31.76 42.20
N GLN A 5 5.78 31.49 42.44
CA GLN A 5 6.79 31.34 41.40
C GLN A 5 6.24 30.39 40.32
N LEU A 6 5.53 30.93 39.34
CA LEU A 6 5.22 30.24 38.09
C LEU A 6 6.54 30.05 37.38
N HIS A 7 7.16 28.89 37.62
CA HIS A 7 8.25 28.37 36.83
C HIS A 7 7.70 28.05 35.44
N VAL A 8 7.63 29.07 34.59
CA VAL A 8 7.30 28.92 33.16
C VAL A 8 8.46 28.17 32.53
N ILE A 9 8.34 26.85 32.46
CA ILE A 9 9.18 26.01 31.62
C ILE A 9 8.75 26.34 30.20
N CYS A 10 9.41 27.33 29.57
CA CYS A 10 9.34 27.48 28.13
C CYS A 10 9.97 26.23 27.53
N ILE A 11 9.12 25.30 27.08
CA ILE A 11 9.54 24.20 26.22
C ILE A 11 9.77 24.81 24.84
N GLU A 12 10.93 25.43 24.64
CA GLU A 12 11.45 25.74 23.32
C GLU A 12 12.31 24.53 22.88
N ASP A 13 11.66 23.41 22.56
CA ASP A 13 12.35 22.16 22.15
C ASP A 13 12.20 21.90 20.65
N VAL A 14 12.46 22.92 19.84
CA VAL A 14 12.74 22.70 18.41
C VAL A 14 13.64 23.82 17.89
N PRO A 15 14.86 23.51 17.41
CA PRO A 15 15.66 24.50 16.68
C PRO A 15 14.87 25.01 15.45
N PRO A 16 15.02 26.30 15.08
CA PRO A 16 14.23 26.92 14.03
C PRO A 16 14.37 26.15 12.71
N LEU A 17 13.22 25.74 12.19
CA LEU A 17 12.93 25.13 10.90
C LEU A 17 13.98 25.47 9.82
N THR A 18 15.04 24.66 9.71
CA THR A 18 16.16 24.92 8.78
C THR A 18 15.82 24.47 7.35
N VAL A 19 14.67 23.83 7.14
CA VAL A 19 14.18 23.32 5.85
C VAL A 19 12.81 23.89 5.53
N HIS A 20 12.65 24.50 4.36
CA HIS A 20 11.36 25.01 3.91
C HIS A 20 10.32 23.89 3.82
N ILE A 21 9.18 24.06 4.51
CA ILE A 21 8.02 23.16 4.44
C ILE A 21 7.56 22.88 2.99
N LEU A 22 7.76 23.84 2.08
CA LEU A 22 7.45 23.69 0.65
C LEU A 22 8.20 22.52 -0.01
N TRP A 23 9.42 22.23 0.45
CA TRP A 23 10.21 21.10 -0.06
C TRP A 23 9.71 19.74 0.47
N GLN A 24 8.96 19.70 1.57
CA GLN A 24 8.31 18.48 2.04
C GLN A 24 7.08 18.15 1.18
N ILE A 25 6.34 19.18 0.74
CA ILE A 25 5.11 19.02 -0.07
C ILE A 25 5.42 18.31 -1.38
N ILE A 26 6.50 18.70 -2.07
CA ILE A 26 6.87 18.06 -3.34
C ILE A 26 7.18 16.56 -3.17
N GLN A 27 7.76 16.15 -2.04
CA GLN A 27 8.03 14.75 -1.75
C GLN A 27 6.75 13.95 -1.53
N TYR A 28 5.76 14.50 -0.80
CA TYR A 28 4.47 13.85 -0.61
C TYR A 28 3.67 13.71 -1.90
N ILE A 29 3.71 14.72 -2.77
CA ILE A 29 3.05 14.65 -4.08
C ILE A 29 3.67 13.53 -4.92
N LEU A 30 5.00 13.46 -4.99
CA LEU A 30 5.69 12.43 -5.75
C LEU A 30 5.42 11.03 -5.18
N LEU A 31 5.43 10.88 -3.85
CA LEU A 31 5.13 9.62 -3.17
C LEU A 31 3.72 9.12 -3.49
N THR A 32 2.71 9.99 -3.40
CA THR A 32 1.31 9.62 -3.66
C THR A 32 1.06 9.25 -5.11
N VAL A 33 1.69 9.96 -6.06
CA VAL A 33 1.62 9.58 -7.49
C VAL A 33 2.26 8.21 -7.71
N ALA A 34 3.43 7.96 -7.11
CA ALA A 34 4.10 6.65 -7.21
C ALA A 34 3.25 5.53 -6.61
N GLU A 35 2.61 5.78 -5.46
CA GLU A 35 1.74 4.82 -4.79
C GLU A 35 0.52 4.46 -5.65
N ILE A 36 -0.15 5.45 -6.25
CA ILE A 36 -1.32 5.21 -7.12
C ILE A 36 -0.93 4.37 -8.34
N LEU A 37 0.20 4.70 -8.98
CA LEU A 37 0.68 4.01 -10.19
C LEU A 37 1.08 2.56 -9.91
N VAL A 38 1.65 2.26 -8.76
CA VAL A 38 2.07 0.89 -8.42
C VAL A 38 0.90 0.10 -7.82
N SER A 39 0.17 0.70 -6.89
CA SER A 39 -0.83 -0.01 -6.08
C SER A 39 -2.16 -0.19 -6.79
N ILE A 40 -2.79 0.90 -7.22
CA ILE A 40 -4.13 0.83 -7.82
C ILE A 40 -4.05 0.19 -9.20
N THR A 41 -3.11 0.64 -10.04
CA THR A 41 -2.95 0.08 -11.40
C THR A 41 -2.46 -1.36 -11.36
N GLY A 42 -1.52 -1.71 -10.47
CA GLY A 42 -1.02 -3.08 -10.32
C GLY A 42 -2.11 -4.06 -9.90
N LEU A 43 -3.00 -3.65 -8.98
CA LEU A 43 -4.10 -4.49 -8.54
C LEU A 43 -5.16 -4.70 -9.63
N ILE A 44 -5.46 -3.66 -10.42
CA ILE A 44 -6.38 -3.77 -11.58
C ILE A 44 -5.81 -4.72 -12.63
N PHE A 45 -4.51 -4.64 -12.91
CA PHE A 45 -3.84 -5.58 -13.79
C PHE A 45 -3.91 -7.02 -13.26
N ALA A 46 -3.61 -7.23 -11.97
CA ALA A 46 -3.68 -8.54 -11.34
C ALA A 46 -5.10 -9.14 -11.40
N TYR A 47 -6.14 -8.33 -11.17
CA TYR A 47 -7.53 -8.75 -11.31
C TYR A 47 -7.93 -9.05 -12.76
N SER A 48 -7.37 -8.33 -13.74
CA SER A 48 -7.62 -8.59 -15.15
C SER A 48 -6.97 -9.89 -15.63
N GLN A 49 -5.86 -10.31 -15.02
CA GLN A 49 -5.15 -11.54 -15.37
C GLN A 49 -5.64 -12.77 -14.57
N ALA A 50 -6.60 -12.59 -13.67
CA ALA A 50 -7.04 -13.63 -12.75
C ALA A 50 -8.44 -14.18 -13.08
N PRO A 51 -8.65 -15.51 -13.00
CA PRO A 51 -9.98 -16.09 -13.11
C PRO A 51 -10.92 -15.51 -12.04
N LYS A 52 -12.20 -15.31 -12.39
CA LYS A 52 -13.21 -14.61 -11.57
C LYS A 52 -13.37 -15.16 -10.13
N ARG A 53 -12.98 -16.42 -9.86
CA ARG A 53 -13.02 -17.05 -8.52
C ARG A 53 -11.87 -16.67 -7.57
N TYR A 54 -10.78 -16.04 -8.03
CA TYR A 54 -9.59 -15.77 -7.20
C TYR A 54 -9.44 -14.32 -6.73
N LYS A 55 -10.44 -13.47 -6.94
CA LYS A 55 -10.36 -12.03 -6.58
C LYS A 55 -9.99 -11.80 -5.12
N SER A 56 -10.60 -12.55 -4.19
CA SER A 56 -10.31 -12.42 -2.75
C SER A 56 -8.89 -12.88 -2.39
N VAL A 57 -8.36 -13.90 -3.06
CA VAL A 57 -7.00 -14.42 -2.83
C VAL A 57 -5.94 -13.42 -3.30
N ILE A 58 -6.18 -12.73 -4.41
CA ILE A 58 -5.27 -11.69 -4.91
C ILE A 58 -5.27 -10.48 -3.98
N MET A 59 -6.43 -10.08 -3.47
CA MET A 59 -6.52 -9.00 -2.49
C MET A 59 -5.77 -9.35 -1.21
N SER A 60 -5.94 -10.57 -0.68
CA SER A 60 -5.24 -10.97 0.55
C SER A 60 -3.73 -11.12 0.32
N ALA A 61 -3.29 -11.63 -0.84
CA ALA A 61 -1.88 -11.69 -1.21
C ALA A 61 -1.26 -10.30 -1.37
N TRP A 62 -2.03 -9.34 -1.90
CA TRP A 62 -1.62 -7.94 -2.00
C TRP A 62 -1.39 -7.35 -0.60
N LEU A 63 -2.37 -7.47 0.30
CA LEU A 63 -2.27 -6.98 1.68
C LEU A 63 -1.15 -7.67 2.46
N LEU A 64 -0.93 -8.96 2.24
CA LEU A 64 0.17 -9.71 2.86
C LEU A 64 1.53 -9.13 2.43
N THR A 65 1.67 -8.78 1.15
CA THR A 65 2.91 -8.19 0.64
C THR A 65 3.15 -6.81 1.25
N THR A 66 2.10 -5.98 1.39
CA THR A 66 2.19 -4.70 2.11
C THR A 66 2.62 -4.90 3.56
N ALA A 67 2.02 -5.84 4.28
CA ALA A 67 2.37 -6.13 5.67
C ALA A 67 3.82 -6.60 5.84
N ILE A 68 4.34 -7.40 4.89
CA ILE A 68 5.75 -7.80 4.88
C ILE A 68 6.66 -6.57 4.65
N GLY A 69 6.27 -5.65 3.78
CA GLY A 69 6.98 -4.38 3.57
C GLY A 69 7.09 -3.56 4.85
N ASP A 70 5.96 -3.36 5.53
CA ASP A 70 5.92 -2.63 6.80
C ASP A 70 6.75 -3.32 7.89
N LEU A 71 6.70 -4.66 7.95
CA LEU A 71 7.50 -5.45 8.88
C LEU A 71 9.00 -5.24 8.65
N ILE A 72 9.46 -5.18 7.40
CA ILE A 72 10.86 -4.92 7.06
C ILE A 72 11.27 -3.53 7.54
N VAL A 73 10.43 -2.51 7.32
CA VAL A 73 10.72 -1.13 7.77
C VAL A 73 10.86 -1.05 9.29
N VAL A 74 9.94 -1.67 10.03
CA VAL A 74 9.98 -1.71 11.50
C VAL A 74 11.22 -2.46 12.00
N LEU A 75 11.54 -3.61 11.38
CA LEU A 75 12.72 -4.38 11.75
C LEU A 75 14.01 -3.57 11.57
N VAL A 76 14.14 -2.86 10.44
CA VAL A 76 15.33 -2.02 10.17
C VAL A 76 15.43 -0.88 11.18
N ALA A 77 14.30 -0.27 11.56
CA ALA A 77 14.26 0.79 12.55
C ALA A 77 14.67 0.31 13.96
N GLU A 78 14.18 -0.86 14.38
CA GLU A 78 14.46 -1.41 15.72
C GLU A 78 15.91 -1.87 15.86
N VAL A 79 16.45 -2.52 14.82
CA VAL A 79 17.81 -3.07 14.84
C VAL A 79 18.89 -1.97 14.79
N ARG A 80 18.52 -0.70 14.52
CA ARG A 80 19.44 0.46 14.38
C ARG A 80 20.66 0.10 13.53
N LEU A 81 20.41 -0.54 12.38
CA LEU A 81 21.49 -1.07 11.53
C LEU A 81 22.49 0.00 11.08
N VAL A 82 22.06 1.26 10.99
CA VAL A 82 22.92 2.38 10.60
C VAL A 82 22.81 3.49 11.65
N LYS A 83 23.93 3.86 12.28
CA LYS A 83 23.97 4.93 13.30
C LYS A 83 23.67 6.33 12.72
N ASN A 84 23.73 6.48 11.41
CA ASN A 84 23.51 7.73 10.70
C ASN A 84 22.16 7.71 9.97
N GLN A 85 21.29 8.67 10.27
CA GLN A 85 19.96 8.82 9.65
C GLN A 85 20.02 8.98 8.11
N ALA A 86 21.06 9.64 7.58
CA ALA A 86 21.27 9.71 6.14
C ALA A 86 21.51 8.32 5.51
N GLY A 87 22.22 7.44 6.21
CA GLY A 87 22.51 6.09 5.72
C GLY A 87 21.28 5.18 5.72
N GLU A 88 20.32 5.40 6.63
CA GLU A 88 19.03 4.71 6.59
C GLU A 88 18.22 5.10 5.34
N PHE A 89 18.17 6.39 5.00
CA PHE A 89 17.51 6.85 3.77
C PHE A 89 18.17 6.27 2.51
N PHE A 90 19.50 6.21 2.44
CA PHE A 90 20.19 5.57 1.32
C PHE A 90 19.95 4.06 1.25
N LEU A 91 19.89 3.37 2.39
CA LEU A 91 19.57 1.95 2.45
C LEU A 91 18.18 1.68 1.87
N PHE A 92 17.16 2.42 2.32
CA PHE A 92 15.81 2.30 1.78
C PHE A 92 15.74 2.65 0.29
N ALA A 93 16.46 3.69 -0.14
CA ALA A 93 16.53 4.06 -1.56
C ALA A 93 17.15 2.94 -2.41
N ILE A 94 18.24 2.32 -1.96
CA ILE A 94 18.89 1.19 -2.66
C ILE A 94 17.96 -0.02 -2.70
N LEU A 95 17.31 -0.35 -1.58
CA LEU A 95 16.37 -1.47 -1.51
C LEU A 95 15.19 -1.28 -2.49
N MET A 96 14.61 -0.08 -2.52
CA MET A 96 13.56 0.28 -3.46
C MET A 96 14.03 0.27 -4.92
N ALA A 97 15.23 0.78 -5.20
CA ALA A 97 15.81 0.77 -6.55
C ALA A 97 16.04 -0.67 -7.05
N CYS A 98 16.55 -1.56 -6.20
CA CYS A 98 16.67 -2.98 -6.52
C CYS A 98 15.31 -3.62 -6.82
N GLY A 99 14.28 -3.34 -5.99
CA GLY A 99 12.92 -3.82 -6.22
C GLY A 99 12.34 -3.33 -7.55
N ALA A 100 12.50 -2.05 -7.86
CA ALA A 100 12.06 -1.46 -9.12
C ALA A 100 12.77 -2.05 -10.34
N LEU A 101 14.09 -2.31 -10.25
CA LEU A 101 14.85 -2.94 -11.33
C LEU A 101 14.41 -4.38 -11.59
N ILE A 102 14.19 -5.17 -10.54
CA ILE A 102 13.69 -6.55 -10.66
C ILE A 102 12.29 -6.56 -11.28
N PHE A 103 11.39 -5.71 -10.78
CA PHE A 103 10.03 -5.59 -11.30
C PHE A 103 10.03 -5.17 -12.78
N GLY A 104 10.83 -4.17 -13.14
CA GLY A 104 11.00 -3.73 -14.53
C GLY A 104 11.53 -4.85 -15.43
N ALA A 105 12.54 -5.59 -14.98
CA ALA A 105 13.09 -6.72 -15.74
C ALA A 105 12.08 -7.86 -15.94
N LEU A 106 11.28 -8.18 -14.91
CA LEU A 106 10.21 -9.17 -14.98
C LEU A 106 9.08 -8.73 -15.92
N GLY A 107 8.70 -7.44 -15.88
CA GLY A 107 7.71 -6.86 -16.79
C GLY A 107 8.10 -6.99 -18.26
N LEU A 108 9.39 -6.78 -18.59
CA LEU A 108 9.89 -6.97 -19.96
C LEU A 108 9.85 -8.43 -20.43
N ARG A 109 9.80 -9.41 -19.51
CA ARG A 109 9.76 -10.84 -19.80
C ARG A 109 8.35 -11.42 -19.68
N TYR A 110 7.36 -10.61 -19.31
CA TYR A 110 6.00 -11.07 -19.12
C TYR A 110 5.30 -11.33 -20.46
N LYS A 111 4.76 -12.53 -20.63
CA LYS A 111 3.93 -12.93 -21.78
C LYS A 111 2.48 -12.99 -21.32
N GLU A 112 1.64 -12.15 -21.90
CA GLU A 112 0.21 -12.07 -21.59
C GLU A 112 -0.49 -13.43 -21.81
N ILE A 113 -1.23 -13.86 -20.80
CA ILE A 113 -2.11 -15.04 -20.89
C ILE A 113 -3.46 -14.52 -21.37
N LYS A 114 -3.96 -15.04 -22.49
CA LYS A 114 -5.30 -14.67 -22.98
C LYS A 114 -6.35 -15.15 -21.96
N PRO A 115 -7.33 -14.31 -21.58
CA PRO A 115 -8.40 -14.75 -20.71
C PRO A 115 -9.13 -15.91 -21.39
N ILE A 116 -9.27 -17.01 -20.66
CA ILE A 116 -10.15 -18.12 -21.03
C ILE A 116 -11.56 -17.64 -20.68
N ASP A 117 -12.37 -17.43 -21.71
CA ASP A 117 -13.73 -16.91 -21.68
C ASP A 117 -14.72 -17.93 -21.08
N ASP A 118 -14.56 -18.34 -19.81
CA ASP A 118 -15.49 -19.33 -19.27
C ASP A 118 -15.77 -19.15 -17.77
N VAL A 119 -17.07 -18.95 -17.49
CA VAL A 119 -17.77 -19.19 -16.21
C VAL A 119 -17.63 -18.12 -15.11
N SER A 120 -18.54 -17.15 -15.14
CA SER A 120 -19.34 -16.75 -13.95
C SER A 120 -20.33 -15.60 -14.23
N GLU A 121 -20.93 -15.58 -15.41
CA GLU A 121 -22.32 -15.10 -15.47
C GLU A 121 -23.25 -16.20 -14.92
N ASP A 122 -22.95 -17.45 -15.23
CA ASP A 122 -23.71 -18.64 -14.82
C ASP A 122 -23.85 -18.78 -13.30
N GLN A 123 -22.81 -18.47 -12.52
CA GLN A 123 -22.84 -18.63 -11.06
C GLN A 123 -23.56 -17.48 -10.34
N GLN A 124 -23.53 -16.26 -10.90
CA GLN A 124 -24.35 -15.14 -10.44
C GLN A 124 -25.82 -15.37 -10.81
N LEU A 125 -26.08 -15.91 -12.01
CA LEU A 125 -27.41 -16.36 -12.41
C LEU A 125 -27.93 -17.51 -11.54
N ILE A 126 -27.07 -18.41 -11.04
CA ILE A 126 -27.48 -19.45 -10.09
C ILE A 126 -27.80 -18.86 -8.72
N ILE A 127 -27.05 -17.88 -8.23
CA ILE A 127 -27.33 -17.24 -6.93
C ILE A 127 -28.62 -16.40 -7.00
N ASP A 128 -28.81 -15.66 -8.09
CA ASP A 128 -30.01 -14.85 -8.34
C ASP A 128 -31.25 -15.73 -8.57
N LYS A 129 -31.12 -16.85 -9.32
CA LYS A 129 -32.19 -17.85 -9.46
C LYS A 129 -32.44 -18.70 -8.21
N LYS A 130 -31.48 -18.75 -7.27
CA LYS A 130 -31.59 -19.55 -6.03
C LYS A 130 -32.14 -18.73 -4.87
N ALA A 131 -32.21 -17.41 -4.97
CA ALA A 131 -33.07 -16.62 -4.10
C ALA A 131 -34.49 -17.15 -4.28
N PRO A 132 -35.16 -17.63 -3.22
CA PRO A 132 -36.56 -18.00 -3.34
C PRO A 132 -37.29 -16.76 -3.82
N GLU A 133 -37.96 -16.84 -4.97
CA GLU A 133 -39.10 -15.97 -5.24
C GLU A 133 -39.93 -15.94 -3.95
N PRO A 134 -40.37 -14.76 -3.47
CA PRO A 134 -41.33 -14.74 -2.40
C PRO A 134 -42.55 -15.49 -2.93
N GLU A 135 -42.68 -16.77 -2.54
CA GLU A 135 -43.91 -17.51 -2.67
C GLU A 135 -44.99 -16.58 -2.15
N ASP A 136 -45.94 -16.28 -3.04
CA ASP A 136 -47.19 -15.60 -2.76
C ASP A 136 -47.70 -16.00 -1.37
N ILE A 137 -47.46 -15.15 -0.38
CA ILE A 137 -48.31 -15.10 0.81
C ILE A 137 -49.46 -14.18 0.43
N ILE A 138 -50.41 -14.75 -0.30
CA ILE A 138 -51.79 -14.26 -0.30
C ILE A 138 -52.48 -14.90 0.92
N GLU A 139 -53.31 -14.08 1.59
CA GLU A 139 -54.05 -14.29 2.85
C GLU A 139 -53.34 -13.91 4.16
#